data_AF-A0A453FM96-F1
#
_entry.id   AF-A0A453FM96-F1
#
_cell.length_a   1.000
_cell.length_b   1.000
_cell.length_c   1.000
_cell.angle_alpha   90.00
_cell.angle_beta   90.00
_cell.angle_gamma   90.00
#
_symmetry.space_group_name_H-M   'P 1'
#
loop_
_entity.id
_entity.type
_entity.pdbx_description
1 polymer ?
#
loop_
_entity_poly.entity_id
_entity_poly.type
_entity_poly.pdbx_seq_one_letter_code
_entity_poly.pdbx_strand_id
1 'polypeptide(L)'
;MEMAQTNNGNTPKNYSLNMFKDFVPMCVFSESNQGKLACEGKVEHKFDMEPHKENLSDYAKLCRERTKNSMIKTRKVHVLDKEHVNVRTMISMIGGGPHSGPKDKKKPAPTRTPEVKRTRRDRGDIENILFKLFERQPNWSLRHLMQETDQPEQFLKEIMNDLCVYNKRGPNQGTHELKPEYKKSVEDTSAT
;
A
#
# COMPACT_ATOMS: atom_id res chain seq x y z
N MET A 1 6.36 -27.35 -1.89
CA MET A 1 5.67 -26.63 -2.98
C MET A 1 5.90 -27.43 -4.24
N GLU A 2 5.00 -28.35 -4.57
CA GLU A 2 5.08 -29.12 -5.81
C GLU A 2 4.85 -28.18 -6.98
N MET A 3 5.89 -27.91 -7.77
CA MET A 3 5.68 -27.46 -9.13
C MET A 3 5.34 -28.69 -9.94
N ALA A 4 4.06 -29.05 -9.97
CA ALA A 4 3.54 -29.97 -10.96
C ALA A 4 3.70 -29.31 -12.34
N GLN A 5 4.87 -29.50 -12.95
CA GLN A 5 5.04 -29.25 -14.37
C GLN A 5 4.20 -30.32 -15.07
N THR A 6 2.99 -29.96 -15.47
CA THR A 6 2.30 -30.72 -16.50
C THR A 6 3.25 -30.74 -17.69
N ASN A 7 3.69 -31.94 -18.09
CA ASN A 7 4.57 -32.15 -19.24
C ASN A 7 3.80 -31.73 -20.51
N ASN A 8 3.66 -30.43 -20.72
CA ASN A 8 3.11 -29.86 -21.92
C ASN A 8 4.19 -30.07 -22.98
N GLY A 9 3.91 -30.92 -23.97
CA GLY A 9 4.86 -31.35 -25.01
C GLY A 9 5.58 -30.21 -25.76
N ASN A 10 5.13 -28.96 -25.60
CA ASN A 10 5.72 -27.75 -26.18
C ASN A 10 6.85 -27.10 -25.35
N THR A 11 7.27 -27.69 -24.22
CA THR A 11 8.38 -27.10 -23.42
C THR A 11 9.74 -27.57 -23.95
N PRO A 12 10.71 -26.66 -24.21
CA PRO A 12 12.05 -27.06 -24.61
C PRO A 12 12.71 -27.93 -23.55
N LYS A 13 13.32 -29.03 -23.98
CA LYS A 13 14.01 -29.99 -23.10
C LYS A 13 15.52 -29.75 -23.05
N ASN A 14 16.07 -29.12 -24.08
CA ASN A 14 17.49 -28.89 -24.25
C ASN A 14 17.78 -27.40 -24.27
N TYR A 15 18.81 -26.99 -23.53
CA TYR A 15 19.24 -25.61 -23.42
C TYR A 15 20.75 -25.52 -23.59
N SER A 16 21.19 -24.46 -24.27
CA SER A 16 22.60 -24.08 -24.37
C SER A 16 22.93 -23.10 -23.24
N LEU A 17 24.13 -23.22 -22.67
CA LEU A 17 24.63 -22.33 -21.63
C LEU A 17 25.75 -21.45 -22.20
N ASN A 18 25.50 -20.15 -22.23
CA ASN A 18 26.48 -19.15 -22.64
C ASN A 18 27.23 -18.67 -21.40
N MET A 19 28.53 -18.96 -21.33
CA MET A 19 29.38 -18.59 -20.19
C MET A 19 30.03 -17.22 -20.41
N PHE A 20 29.96 -16.37 -19.39
CA PHE A 20 30.59 -15.07 -19.33
C PHE A 20 31.56 -15.00 -18.15
N LYS A 21 32.76 -14.46 -18.41
CA LYS A 21 33.77 -14.18 -17.39
C LYS A 21 33.93 -12.69 -17.12
N ASP A 22 33.51 -11.85 -18.07
CA ASP A 22 33.52 -10.40 -17.93
C ASP A 22 32.15 -9.93 -17.44
N PHE A 23 32.04 -9.70 -16.13
CA PHE A 23 30.85 -9.19 -15.48
C PHE A 23 31.24 -8.47 -14.18
N VAL A 24 30.34 -7.63 -13.67
CA VAL A 24 30.54 -6.92 -12.40
C VAL A 24 30.73 -7.95 -11.27
N PRO A 25 31.81 -7.89 -10.47
CA PRO A 25 32.05 -8.86 -9.39
C PRO A 25 30.85 -8.96 -8.44
N MET A 26 30.36 -10.18 -8.22
CA MET A 26 29.22 -10.47 -7.35
C MET A 26 29.62 -11.43 -6.23
N CYS A 27 28.97 -11.27 -5.07
CA CYS A 27 29.08 -12.19 -3.93
C CYS A 27 27.69 -12.70 -3.54
N VAL A 28 27.63 -13.92 -3.03
CA VAL A 28 26.40 -14.58 -2.60
C VAL A 28 26.35 -14.54 -1.07
N PHE A 29 25.21 -14.10 -0.54
CA PHE A 29 24.91 -14.13 0.89
C PHE A 29 23.64 -14.94 1.11
N SER A 30 23.57 -15.64 2.23
CA SER A 30 22.38 -16.37 2.66
C SER A 30 21.87 -15.81 3.99
N GLU A 31 20.56 -15.92 4.18
CA GLU A 31 19.88 -15.60 5.43
C GLU A 31 19.08 -16.83 5.85
N SER A 32 19.32 -17.32 7.06
CA SER A 32 18.52 -18.40 7.64
C SER A 32 17.15 -17.91 8.09
N ASN A 33 16.18 -18.81 8.27
CA ASN A 33 14.85 -18.47 8.81
C ASN A 33 14.89 -17.86 10.23
N GLN A 34 16.03 -17.93 10.92
CA GLN A 34 16.28 -17.32 12.22
C GLN A 34 16.98 -15.94 12.12
N GLY A 35 17.17 -15.39 10.92
CA GLY A 35 17.81 -14.09 10.68
C GLY A 35 19.33 -14.08 10.76
N LYS A 36 19.98 -15.26 10.77
CA LYS A 36 21.46 -15.33 10.70
C LYS A 36 21.93 -15.17 9.27
N LEU A 37 22.84 -14.23 9.04
CA LEU A 37 23.48 -13.95 7.75
C LEU A 37 24.82 -14.69 7.60
N ALA A 38 25.09 -15.21 6.41
CA ALA A 38 26.38 -15.81 6.05
C ALA A 38 26.82 -15.38 4.64
N CYS A 39 28.14 -15.33 4.42
CA CYS A 39 28.74 -15.11 3.10
C CYS A 39 29.08 -16.48 2.49
N GLU A 40 28.42 -16.84 1.40
CA GLU A 40 28.54 -18.16 0.75
C GLU A 40 29.70 -18.21 -0.25
N GLY A 41 30.04 -17.07 -0.85
CA GLY A 41 31.19 -17.00 -1.77
C GLY A 41 31.08 -15.91 -2.82
N LYS A 42 31.99 -15.99 -3.79
CA LYS A 42 32.08 -15.08 -4.92
C LYS A 42 31.62 -15.78 -6.20
N VAL A 43 30.90 -15.05 -7.05
CA VAL A 43 30.52 -15.54 -8.39
C VAL A 43 31.75 -15.45 -9.30
N GLU A 44 32.17 -16.60 -9.84
CA GLU A 44 33.31 -16.68 -10.76
C GLU A 44 32.88 -16.70 -12.23
N HIS A 45 31.76 -17.36 -12.52
CA HIS A 45 31.24 -17.55 -13.87
C HIS A 45 29.74 -17.22 -13.90
N LYS A 46 29.34 -16.41 -14.89
CA LYS A 46 27.92 -16.15 -15.18
C LYS A 46 27.50 -17.03 -16.36
N PHE A 47 26.34 -17.66 -16.27
CA PHE A 47 25.77 -18.47 -17.36
C PHE A 47 24.40 -17.94 -17.73
N ASP A 48 24.19 -17.59 -18.99
CA ASP A 48 22.85 -17.33 -19.54
C ASP A 48 22.37 -18.57 -20.29
N MET A 49 21.13 -18.96 -20.06
CA MET A 49 20.52 -20.16 -20.62
C MET A 49 19.61 -19.81 -21.79
N GLU A 50 19.80 -20.48 -22.92
CA GLU A 50 19.00 -20.29 -24.13
C GLU A 50 18.42 -21.62 -24.63
N PRO A 51 17.16 -21.67 -25.08
CA PRO A 51 16.58 -22.90 -25.63
C PRO A 51 17.25 -23.28 -26.95
N HIS A 52 17.47 -24.57 -27.17
CA HIS A 52 18.12 -25.06 -28.39
C HIS A 52 17.28 -24.80 -29.65
N LYS A 53 17.94 -24.54 -30.79
CA LYS A 53 17.31 -24.09 -32.04
C LYS A 53 16.37 -25.11 -32.69
N GLU A 54 16.54 -26.40 -32.38
CA GLU A 54 15.76 -27.51 -32.95
C GLU A 54 14.25 -27.40 -32.66
N ASN A 55 13.87 -26.84 -31.51
CA ASN A 55 12.46 -26.73 -31.08
C ASN A 55 11.99 -25.26 -30.96
N LEU A 56 12.60 -24.35 -31.74
CA LEU A 56 12.35 -22.91 -31.63
C LEU A 56 10.89 -22.52 -31.95
N SER A 57 10.25 -23.22 -32.88
CA SER A 57 8.84 -22.99 -33.25
C SER A 57 7.89 -23.25 -32.08
N ASP A 58 8.07 -24.36 -31.35
CA ASP A 58 7.20 -24.70 -30.23
C ASP A 58 7.48 -23.84 -29.00
N TYR A 59 8.74 -23.44 -28.80
CA TYR A 59 9.09 -22.41 -27.83
C TYR A 59 8.42 -21.06 -28.14
N ALA A 60 8.39 -20.64 -29.41
CA ALA A 60 7.73 -19.40 -29.81
C ALA A 60 6.21 -19.45 -29.55
N LYS A 61 5.56 -20.59 -29.80
CA LYS A 61 4.15 -20.81 -29.43
C LYS A 61 3.95 -20.69 -27.92
N LEU A 62 4.82 -21.32 -27.12
CA LEU A 62 4.79 -21.24 -25.67
C LEU A 62 4.95 -19.78 -25.17
N CYS A 63 5.85 -19.01 -25.75
CA CYS A 63 6.01 -17.58 -25.44
C CYS A 63 4.73 -16.79 -25.74
N ARG A 64 4.11 -17.01 -26.90
CA ARG A 64 2.83 -16.35 -27.28
C ARG A 64 1.70 -16.72 -26.32
N GLU A 65 1.60 -17.99 -25.93
CA GLU A 65 0.60 -18.45 -24.96
C GLU A 65 0.78 -17.80 -23.59
N ARG A 66 2.03 -17.70 -23.10
CA ARG A 66 2.34 -16.98 -21.84
C ARG A 66 1.93 -15.52 -21.91
N THR A 67 2.25 -14.82 -23.00
CA THR A 67 1.83 -13.44 -23.21
C THR A 67 0.31 -13.33 -23.22
N LYS A 68 -0.39 -14.18 -23.99
CA LYS A 68 -1.86 -14.21 -24.03
C LYS A 68 -2.46 -14.41 -22.64
N ASN A 69 -1.97 -15.38 -21.87
CA ASN A 69 -2.45 -15.69 -20.53
C ASN A 69 -2.21 -14.52 -19.56
N SER A 70 -1.06 -13.86 -19.65
CA SER A 70 -0.76 -12.66 -18.83
C SER A 70 -1.63 -11.45 -19.17
N MET A 71 -2.12 -11.36 -20.41
CA MET A 71 -3.02 -10.29 -20.87
C MET A 71 -4.47 -10.48 -20.43
N ILE A 72 -4.85 -11.66 -19.92
CA ILE A 72 -6.19 -11.91 -19.41
C ILE A 72 -6.35 -11.14 -18.09
N LYS A 73 -7.08 -10.02 -18.15
CA LYS A 73 -7.43 -9.24 -16.96
C LYS A 73 -8.31 -10.09 -16.04
N THR A 74 -7.85 -10.34 -14.82
CA THR A 74 -8.61 -11.05 -13.78
C THR A 74 -9.83 -10.27 -13.31
N ARG A 75 -9.77 -8.92 -13.36
CA ARG A 75 -10.91 -8.04 -13.07
C ARG A 75 -11.71 -7.75 -14.34
N LYS A 76 -12.99 -8.10 -14.33
CA LYS A 76 -13.96 -7.78 -15.40
C LYS A 76 -15.03 -6.82 -14.86
N VAL A 77 -15.23 -5.71 -15.54
CA VAL A 77 -16.37 -4.80 -15.28
C VAL A 77 -17.60 -5.46 -15.89
N HIS A 78 -18.60 -5.75 -15.07
CA HIS A 78 -19.89 -6.24 -15.53
C HIS A 78 -20.86 -5.06 -15.56
N VAL A 79 -21.45 -4.79 -16.72
CA VAL A 79 -22.56 -3.85 -16.84
C VAL A 79 -23.80 -4.57 -16.32
N LEU A 80 -24.43 -4.01 -15.30
CA LEU A 80 -25.69 -4.52 -14.78
C LEU A 80 -26.81 -4.13 -15.73
N ASP A 81 -27.61 -5.12 -16.13
CA ASP A 81 -28.78 -4.87 -16.95
C ASP A 81 -29.85 -4.13 -16.14
N LYS A 82 -30.43 -3.08 -16.75
CA LYS A 82 -31.28 -2.09 -16.06
C LYS A 82 -32.60 -2.68 -15.57
N GLU A 83 -33.01 -3.84 -16.09
CA GLU A 83 -34.27 -4.48 -15.76
C GLU A 83 -34.32 -5.02 -14.31
N HIS A 84 -33.15 -5.34 -13.70
CA HIS A 84 -33.06 -5.82 -12.31
C HIS A 84 -32.61 -4.75 -11.30
N VAL A 85 -32.27 -3.54 -11.75
CA VAL A 85 -31.72 -2.47 -10.87
C VAL A 85 -32.81 -1.68 -10.16
N ASN A 86 -34.07 -1.78 -10.59
CA ASN A 86 -35.17 -1.02 -9.97
C ASN A 86 -35.57 -1.54 -8.58
N VAL A 87 -35.28 -2.79 -8.24
CA VAL A 87 -35.66 -3.37 -6.94
C VAL A 87 -34.59 -3.24 -5.85
N ARG A 88 -33.29 -3.21 -6.20
CA ARG A 88 -32.23 -3.11 -5.18
C ARG A 88 -31.86 -1.69 -4.78
N THR A 89 -31.98 -0.72 -5.69
CA THR A 89 -31.70 0.70 -5.38
C THR A 89 -32.80 1.31 -4.50
N MET A 90 -34.04 0.82 -4.63
CA MET A 90 -35.17 1.24 -3.78
C MET A 90 -35.12 0.64 -2.36
N ILE A 91 -34.66 -0.60 -2.20
CA ILE A 91 -34.58 -1.27 -0.88
C ILE A 91 -33.50 -0.63 0.00
N SER A 92 -32.40 -0.09 -0.57
CA SER A 92 -31.37 0.56 0.24
C SER A 92 -31.75 1.95 0.75
N MET A 93 -32.76 2.60 0.16
CA MET A 93 -33.13 3.98 0.48
C MET A 93 -34.42 4.12 1.30
N ILE A 94 -35.24 3.06 1.45
CA ILE A 94 -36.59 3.19 2.06
C ILE A 94 -36.87 2.27 3.26
N GLY A 95 -36.12 1.18 3.52
CA GLY A 95 -36.44 0.36 4.70
C GLY A 95 -35.47 -0.77 4.96
N GLY A 96 -35.07 -0.91 6.21
CA GLY A 96 -33.97 -1.77 6.67
C GLY A 96 -34.00 -3.23 6.19
N GLY A 97 -32.82 -3.73 5.83
CA GLY A 97 -32.48 -5.15 5.73
C GLY A 97 -31.27 -5.48 6.63
N PRO A 98 -31.14 -6.72 7.12
CA PRO A 98 -30.74 -6.99 8.50
C PRO A 98 -29.24 -6.93 8.76
N HIS A 99 -28.91 -6.20 9.82
CA HIS A 99 -27.74 -6.45 10.63
C HIS A 99 -27.89 -7.83 11.30
N SER A 100 -27.15 -8.84 10.83
CA SER A 100 -26.91 -10.07 11.58
C SER A 100 -25.48 -10.09 12.11
N GLY A 101 -25.29 -9.37 13.22
CA GLY A 101 -24.12 -9.44 14.10
C GLY A 101 -24.59 -9.04 15.50
N PRO A 102 -24.37 -9.84 16.57
CA PRO A 102 -24.94 -9.57 17.89
C PRO A 102 -24.44 -8.26 18.51
N LYS A 103 -25.40 -7.58 19.13
CA LYS A 103 -25.35 -6.23 19.67
C LYS A 103 -24.46 -6.11 20.91
N ASP A 104 -23.69 -5.02 21.00
CA ASP A 104 -23.56 -4.29 22.26
C ASP A 104 -24.01 -2.84 22.08
N LYS A 105 -24.89 -2.44 22.98
CA LYS A 105 -25.80 -1.29 22.88
C LYS A 105 -25.11 0.00 23.35
N LYS A 106 -25.25 1.09 22.58
CA LYS A 106 -25.66 2.41 23.11
C LYS A 106 -26.07 3.37 21.97
N LYS A 107 -27.40 3.60 21.92
CA LYS A 107 -28.21 4.66 21.28
C LYS A 107 -27.58 5.55 20.19
N PRO A 108 -28.09 5.55 18.93
CA PRO A 108 -27.91 6.66 18.01
C PRO A 108 -29.04 7.69 18.22
N ALA A 109 -28.68 8.91 18.63
CA ALA A 109 -29.56 10.07 18.49
C ALA A 109 -29.36 10.66 17.08
N PRO A 110 -30.42 11.22 16.46
CA PRO A 110 -30.45 11.52 15.05
C PRO A 110 -29.90 12.91 14.79
N THR A 111 -28.85 13.04 13.97
CA THR A 111 -28.63 14.30 13.28
C THR A 111 -27.89 14.04 11.98
N ARG A 112 -28.58 14.30 10.87
CA ARG A 112 -27.98 14.63 9.58
C ARG A 112 -26.80 15.56 9.83
N THR A 113 -25.58 15.16 9.49
CA THR A 113 -24.56 16.14 9.12
C THR A 113 -24.45 16.08 7.60
N PRO A 114 -24.69 17.21 6.90
CA PRO A 114 -24.61 17.27 5.46
C PRO A 114 -23.19 16.94 5.00
N GLU A 115 -23.00 16.64 3.72
CA GLU A 115 -21.72 16.87 3.05
C GLU A 115 -21.36 18.36 3.23
N VAL A 116 -20.80 18.69 4.39
CA VAL A 116 -20.20 19.98 4.63
C VAL A 116 -18.98 19.96 3.73
N LYS A 117 -19.05 20.76 2.66
CA LYS A 117 -17.87 21.29 2.01
C LYS A 117 -16.93 21.73 3.13
N ARG A 118 -15.95 20.88 3.46
CA ARG A 118 -14.98 21.13 4.53
C ARG A 118 -14.29 22.42 4.18
N THR A 119 -14.75 23.49 4.80
CA THR A 119 -14.26 24.83 4.50
C THR A 119 -12.92 24.93 5.19
N ARG A 120 -11.91 25.33 4.42
CA ARG A 120 -10.56 25.56 4.94
C ARG A 120 -10.69 26.54 6.10
N ARG A 121 -10.30 26.12 7.31
CA ARG A 121 -10.15 27.06 8.42
C ARG A 121 -8.92 27.92 8.19
N ASP A 122 -8.85 29.04 8.92
CA ASP A 122 -7.65 29.87 8.90
C ASP A 122 -6.43 29.04 9.31
N ARG A 123 -5.29 29.32 8.67
CA ARG A 123 -4.06 28.57 8.86
C ARG A 123 -3.60 28.61 10.32
N GLY A 124 -3.66 29.78 10.97
CA GLY A 124 -3.19 29.95 12.35
C GLY A 124 -4.02 29.13 13.36
N ASP A 125 -5.34 29.00 13.12
CA ASP A 125 -6.22 28.19 13.97
C ASP A 125 -5.87 26.70 13.91
N ILE A 126 -5.53 26.19 12.72
CA ILE A 126 -5.16 24.78 12.55
C ILE A 126 -3.79 24.49 13.16
N GLU A 127 -2.84 25.41 13.07
CA GLU A 127 -1.53 25.29 13.73
C GLU A 127 -1.71 25.17 15.26
N ASN A 128 -2.52 26.04 15.87
CA ASN A 128 -2.84 25.98 17.29
C ASN A 128 -3.53 24.68 17.72
N ILE A 129 -4.45 24.17 16.91
CA ILE A 129 -5.12 22.88 17.18
C ILE A 129 -4.12 21.72 17.07
N LEU A 130 -3.23 21.75 16.07
CA LEU A 130 -2.20 20.73 15.90
C LEU A 130 -1.26 20.68 17.11
N PHE A 131 -0.78 21.82 17.61
CA PHE A 131 0.06 21.85 18.81
C PHE A 131 -0.62 21.19 20.02
N LYS A 132 -1.89 21.52 20.29
CA LYS A 132 -2.68 20.86 21.36
C LYS A 132 -2.87 19.36 21.14
N LEU A 133 -3.02 18.91 19.89
CA LEU A 133 -3.11 17.48 19.59
C LEU A 133 -1.78 16.77 19.90
N PHE A 134 -0.65 17.37 19.53
CA PHE A 134 0.69 16.83 19.80
C PHE A 134 1.09 16.84 21.28
N GLU A 135 0.52 17.73 22.10
CA GLU A 135 0.63 17.65 23.56
C GLU A 135 -0.05 16.38 24.13
N ARG A 136 -1.17 15.94 23.55
CA ARG A 136 -1.87 14.72 23.98
C ARG A 136 -1.10 13.45 23.67
N GLN A 137 -0.42 13.40 22.53
CA GLN A 137 0.50 12.30 22.18
C GLN A 137 1.56 12.77 21.17
N PRO A 138 2.80 12.29 21.28
CA PRO A 138 3.93 12.81 20.49
C PRO A 138 3.86 12.45 18.99
N ASN A 139 3.09 11.43 18.63
CA ASN A 139 3.01 10.91 17.27
C ASN A 139 1.55 10.78 16.82
N TRP A 140 1.23 11.31 15.64
CA TRP A 140 -0.11 11.29 15.07
C TRP A 140 -0.12 10.72 13.64
N SER A 141 -1.12 9.92 13.29
CA SER A 141 -1.35 9.51 11.91
C SER A 141 -2.12 10.59 11.14
N LEU A 142 -1.85 10.73 9.84
CA LEU A 142 -2.56 11.70 8.99
C LEU A 142 -4.08 11.48 9.02
N ARG A 143 -4.55 10.23 9.03
CA ARG A 143 -5.98 9.89 9.09
C ARG A 143 -6.64 10.42 10.37
N HIS A 144 -5.97 10.29 11.51
CA HIS A 144 -6.51 10.77 12.78
C HIS A 144 -6.52 12.30 12.86
N LEU A 145 -5.48 12.96 12.35
CA LEU A 145 -5.45 14.43 12.29
C LEU A 145 -6.57 14.98 11.39
N MET A 146 -6.89 14.30 10.29
CA MET A 146 -8.04 14.67 9.44
C MET A 146 -9.39 14.53 10.16
N GLN A 147 -9.55 13.52 11.02
CA GLN A 147 -10.78 13.34 11.80
C GLN A 147 -10.92 14.36 12.92
N GLU A 148 -9.83 14.67 13.63
CA GLU A 148 -9.82 15.62 14.75
C GLU A 148 -9.99 17.07 14.28
N THR A 149 -9.41 17.42 13.13
CA THR A 149 -9.43 18.82 12.61
C THR A 149 -10.56 19.07 11.61
N ASP A 150 -11.17 18.01 11.09
CA ASP A 150 -12.15 18.02 9.98
C ASP A 150 -11.67 18.80 8.74
N GLN A 151 -10.34 18.86 8.52
CA GLN A 151 -9.73 19.55 7.38
C GLN A 151 -9.48 18.61 6.19
N PRO A 152 -9.48 19.13 4.95
CA PRO A 152 -9.11 18.34 3.78
C PRO A 152 -7.64 17.92 3.82
N GLU A 153 -7.34 16.71 3.33
CA GLU A 153 -6.02 16.09 3.40
C GLU A 153 -4.90 16.96 2.82
N GLN A 154 -5.18 17.61 1.69
CA GLN A 154 -4.19 18.43 0.99
C GLN A 154 -3.78 19.66 1.81
N PHE A 155 -4.75 20.34 2.43
CA PHE A 155 -4.49 21.52 3.24
C PHE A 155 -3.72 21.16 4.52
N LEU A 156 -4.08 20.03 5.14
CA LEU A 156 -3.39 19.55 6.32
C LEU A 156 -1.93 19.16 6.01
N LYS A 157 -1.67 18.54 4.85
CA LYS A 157 -0.31 18.24 4.40
C LYS A 157 0.55 19.48 4.18
N GLU A 158 -0.01 20.57 3.67
CA GLU A 158 0.71 21.85 3.49
C GLU A 158 1.21 22.37 4.85
N ILE A 159 0.33 22.42 5.86
CA ILE A 159 0.69 22.88 7.22
C ILE A 159 1.66 21.91 7.90
N MET A 160 1.43 20.60 7.77
CA MET A 160 2.30 19.58 8.36
C MET A 160 3.69 19.53 7.73
N ASN A 161 3.85 19.93 6.46
CA ASN A 161 5.17 20.03 5.83
C ASN A 161 6.06 21.09 6.50
N ASP A 162 5.44 22.16 6.99
CA ASP A 162 6.14 23.25 7.65
C ASP A 162 6.44 22.94 9.12
N LEU A 163 5.51 22.26 9.82
CA LEU A 163 5.59 22.04 11.27
C LEU A 163 6.09 20.65 11.71
N CYS A 164 5.87 19.60 10.89
CA CYS A 164 6.06 18.21 11.29
C CYS A 164 7.17 17.50 10.49
N VAL A 165 7.67 16.41 11.05
CA VAL A 165 8.54 15.42 10.41
C VAL A 165 7.75 14.13 10.21
N TYR A 166 7.86 13.51 9.04
CA TYR A 166 7.20 12.24 8.73
C TYR A 166 8.12 11.05 9.02
N ASN A 167 7.66 10.17 9.90
CA ASN A 167 8.40 8.98 10.30
C ASN A 167 8.24 7.86 9.25
N LYS A 168 9.25 7.69 8.41
CA LYS A 168 9.24 6.70 7.31
C LYS A 168 9.60 5.27 7.75
N ARG A 169 10.21 5.08 8.93
CA ARG A 169 10.75 3.80 9.41
C ARG A 169 10.63 3.69 10.93
N GLY A 170 10.70 2.46 11.44
CA GLY A 170 10.67 2.16 12.89
C GLY A 170 9.26 1.95 13.45
N PRO A 171 9.11 1.79 14.78
CA PRO A 171 7.82 1.52 15.44
C PRO A 171 6.74 2.57 15.18
N ASN A 172 7.15 3.80 14.88
CA ASN A 172 6.27 4.94 14.60
C ASN A 172 6.10 5.19 13.08
N GLN A 173 6.38 4.20 12.23
CA GLN A 173 6.24 4.34 10.78
C GLN A 173 4.81 4.79 10.40
N GLY A 174 4.72 5.78 9.51
CA GLY A 174 3.44 6.29 9.04
C GLY A 174 2.81 7.35 9.94
N THR A 175 3.52 7.79 10.98
CA THR A 175 3.10 8.89 11.86
C THR A 175 3.90 10.15 11.57
N HIS A 176 3.37 11.27 12.03
CA HIS A 176 4.00 12.58 12.02
C HIS A 176 4.32 12.99 13.45
N GLU A 177 5.39 13.74 13.62
CA GLU A 177 5.81 14.35 14.88
C GLU A 177 6.19 15.80 14.65
N LEU A 178 6.02 16.67 15.65
CA LEU A 178 6.47 18.06 15.52
C LEU A 178 8.00 18.12 15.36
N LYS A 179 8.47 19.07 14.54
CA LYS A 179 9.90 19.38 14.45
C LYS A 179 10.45 19.72 15.85
N PRO A 180 11.70 19.32 16.16
CA PRO A 180 12.30 19.54 17.48
C PRO A 180 12.36 21.02 17.89
N GLU A 181 12.37 21.93 16.92
CA GLU A 181 12.35 23.39 17.12
C GLU A 181 11.06 23.85 17.83
N TYR A 182 9.91 23.26 17.50
CA TYR A 182 8.62 23.61 18.11
C TYR A 182 8.31 22.81 19.39
N LYS A 183 9.12 21.81 19.73
CA LYS A 183 8.97 21.06 20.98
C LYS A 183 9.47 21.84 22.20
N LYS A 184 10.36 22.81 22.01
CA LYS A 184 10.99 23.58 23.09
C LYS A 184 10.27 24.89 23.43
N SER A 185 9.49 25.44 22.50
CA SER A 185 8.87 26.76 22.67
C SER A 185 7.63 26.77 23.57
N VAL A 186 7.14 25.61 24.02
CA VAL A 186 5.96 25.55 24.91
C VAL A 186 6.34 25.74 26.39
N GLU A 187 7.59 25.44 26.79
CA GLU A 187 8.04 25.65 28.18
C GLU A 187 8.34 27.12 28.52
N ASP A 188 8.64 27.98 27.55
CA ASP A 188 9.00 29.39 27.81
C ASP A 188 7.81 30.38 27.77
N THR A 189 6.61 29.94 27.38
CA THR A 189 5.40 30.80 27.33
C THR A 189 4.41 30.60 28.49
N SER A 190 4.67 29.68 29.42
CA SER A 190 3.88 29.49 30.65
C SER A 190 4.47 30.18 31.89
N ALA A 191 5.28 31.22 31.68
CA ALA A 191 5.80 32.08 32.75
C ALA A 191 5.56 33.56 32.41
N THR A 192 4.29 33.98 32.39
CA THR A 192 3.87 35.35 32.76
C THR A 192 2.45 35.29 33.28
#